data_AF-X0XEK1-F1
#
_entry.id   AF-X0XEK1-F1
#
_cell.length_a   1.000
_cell.length_b   1.000
_cell.length_c   1.000
_cell.angle_alpha   90.00
_cell.angle_beta   90.00
_cell.angle_gamma   90.00
#
_symmetry.space_group_name_H-M   'P 1'
#
loop_
_entity.id
_entity.type
_entity.pdbx_description
1 polymer ?
#
loop_
_entity_poly.entity_id
_entity_poly.type
_entity_poly.pdbx_seq_one_letter_code
_entity_poly.pdbx_strand_id
1 'polypeptide(L)'
;YKNAQLVVTGCLPKINSERMKSVFDGISFGPKERDKIKGIIGSDKDIAWKDQHTISDEDVAQLPHRKIVHKVTRLKNVVGKYGKNILPNFEIGDLTGDQDTYFLVLGEGCLGNCSYCAIKNAKGKLASVPPEEIIEDFKKGLAAGHKRFILTADDTGAYGQDLGTDLPTLIQKLLEIKDDYKLNIYHLEPNWLIKYFDFFKKVFNTSKIDVIFSPIQSGSNRILKAMRRPYKVEDYIHCIKELREELPKLKIWN
;
A
#
# COMPACT_ATOMS: atom_id res chain seq x y z
N TYR A 1 24.70 21.74 -6.10
CA TYR A 1 23.68 22.61 -5.49
C TYR A 1 24.29 23.27 -4.26
N LYS A 2 24.55 24.58 -4.27
CA LYS A 2 25.23 25.27 -3.15
C LYS A 2 24.33 25.50 -1.92
N ASN A 3 23.02 25.38 -2.07
CA ASN A 3 22.02 25.58 -1.00
C ASN A 3 21.16 24.33 -0.74
N ALA A 4 21.66 23.13 -1.06
CA ALA A 4 20.93 21.90 -0.79
C ALA A 4 21.14 21.47 0.66
N GLN A 5 20.06 21.04 1.33
CA GLN A 5 20.10 20.45 2.67
C GLN A 5 19.82 18.95 2.58
N LEU A 6 20.65 18.14 3.25
CA LEU A 6 20.36 16.72 3.43
C LEU A 6 19.35 16.54 4.56
N VAL A 7 18.32 15.73 4.32
CA VAL A 7 17.30 15.36 5.30
C VAL A 7 17.21 13.84 5.34
N VAL A 8 17.25 13.25 6.53
CA VAL A 8 17.18 11.79 6.70
C VAL A 8 15.84 11.39 7.31
N THR A 9 15.05 10.62 6.57
CA THR A 9 13.73 10.15 7.02
C THR A 9 13.60 8.64 6.89
N GLY A 10 12.59 8.07 7.55
CA GLY A 10 12.24 6.65 7.50
C GLY A 10 12.27 6.00 8.88
N CYS A 11 12.30 4.66 8.90
CA CYS A 11 12.22 3.89 10.14
C CYS A 11 13.44 4.06 11.05
N LEU A 12 14.63 4.24 10.49
CA LEU A 12 15.89 4.28 11.25
C LEU A 12 15.97 5.47 12.23
N PRO A 13 15.67 6.73 11.84
CA PRO A 13 15.60 7.86 12.77
C PRO A 13 14.69 7.62 13.99
N LYS A 14 13.63 6.82 13.82
CA LYS A 14 12.70 6.48 14.91
C LYS A 14 13.21 5.33 15.78
N ILE A 15 13.70 4.26 15.16
CA ILE A 15 14.07 3.02 15.86
C ILE A 15 15.42 3.15 16.57
N ASN A 16 16.37 3.89 15.97
CA ASN A 16 17.71 4.04 16.50
C ASN A 16 18.20 5.48 16.32
N SER A 17 17.54 6.40 17.04
CA SER A 17 17.82 7.83 16.99
C SER A 17 19.24 8.17 17.48
N GLU A 18 19.76 7.44 18.47
CA GLU A 18 21.13 7.61 18.98
C GLU A 18 22.18 7.29 17.91
N ARG A 19 22.04 6.14 17.24
CA ARG A 19 22.94 5.78 16.13
C ARG A 19 22.84 6.80 15.00
N MET A 20 21.63 7.27 14.68
CA MET A 20 21.43 8.29 13.65
C MET A 20 22.20 9.58 14.00
N LYS A 21 22.06 10.07 15.24
CA LYS A 21 22.77 11.26 15.74
C LYS A 21 24.29 11.10 15.75
N SER A 22 24.81 9.87 15.88
CA SER A 22 26.26 9.62 15.85
C SER A 22 26.91 9.78 14.46
N VAL A 23 26.12 9.72 13.38
CA VAL A 23 26.62 9.78 11.99
C VAL A 23 26.04 10.96 11.20
N PHE A 24 25.05 11.65 11.75
CA PHE A 24 24.36 12.76 11.10
C PHE A 24 23.76 13.70 12.14
N ASP A 25 24.14 14.97 12.07
CA ASP A 25 23.71 16.05 12.96
C ASP A 25 22.62 16.95 12.34
N GLY A 26 22.20 16.66 11.11
CA GLY A 26 21.16 17.40 10.39
C GLY A 26 19.73 16.95 10.74
N ILE A 27 18.77 17.43 9.94
CA ILE A 27 17.35 17.19 10.18
C ILE A 27 16.98 15.74 9.90
N SER A 28 16.47 15.05 10.91
CA SER A 28 15.94 13.70 10.77
C SER A 28 14.63 13.50 11.54
N PHE A 29 13.76 12.65 11.01
CA PHE A 29 12.46 12.37 11.60
C PHE A 29 11.90 11.00 11.16
N GLY A 30 11.04 10.41 12.00
CA GLY A 30 10.43 9.11 11.76
C GLY A 30 9.28 9.12 10.75
N PRO A 31 8.71 7.95 10.41
CA PRO A 31 7.65 7.85 9.42
C PRO A 31 6.36 8.60 9.80
N LYS A 32 6.09 8.77 11.09
CA LYS A 32 4.92 9.47 11.64
C LYS A 32 5.11 10.98 11.83
N GLU A 33 6.27 11.50 11.43
CA GLU A 33 6.65 12.90 11.64
C GLU A 33 6.87 13.62 10.30
N ARG A 34 6.27 13.11 9.21
CA ARG A 34 6.44 13.63 7.85
C ARG A 34 5.99 15.08 7.70
N ASP A 35 5.04 15.54 8.53
CA ASP A 35 4.62 16.95 8.56
C ASP A 35 5.78 17.93 8.79
N LYS A 36 6.87 17.49 9.43
CA LYS A 36 8.09 18.31 9.60
C LYS A 36 8.66 18.77 8.26
N ILE A 37 8.41 18.06 7.16
CA ILE A 37 8.82 18.46 5.81
C ILE A 37 8.25 19.83 5.44
N LYS A 38 7.01 20.18 5.82
CA LYS A 38 6.39 21.48 5.52
C LYS A 38 7.27 22.63 6.01
N GLY A 39 7.73 22.55 7.26
CA GLY A 39 8.62 23.52 7.86
C GLY A 39 10.03 23.54 7.24
N ILE A 40 10.52 22.39 6.79
CA ILE A 40 11.85 22.28 6.14
C ILE A 40 11.85 22.96 4.77
N ILE A 41 10.78 22.78 3.97
CA ILE A 41 10.72 23.33 2.61
C ILE A 41 10.11 24.73 2.54
N GLY A 42 9.66 25.29 3.67
CA GLY A 42 9.05 26.62 3.74
C GLY A 42 7.75 26.73 2.94
N SER A 43 6.93 25.68 2.93
CA SER A 43 5.67 25.65 2.18
C SER A 43 4.48 25.91 3.10
N ASP A 44 3.74 26.99 2.81
CA ASP A 44 2.45 27.29 3.44
C ASP A 44 1.29 26.44 2.87
N LYS A 45 1.55 25.66 1.82
CA LYS A 45 0.56 24.70 1.31
C LYS A 45 0.37 23.60 2.33
N ASP A 46 -0.89 23.29 2.60
CA ASP A 46 -1.24 22.12 3.37
C ASP A 46 -0.92 20.88 2.55
N ILE A 47 0.30 20.36 2.69
CA ILE A 47 0.70 19.08 2.13
C ILE A 47 -0.16 18.04 2.85
N ALA A 48 -1.23 17.60 2.18
CA ALA A 48 -2.00 16.47 2.64
C ALA A 48 -1.08 15.24 2.54
N TRP A 49 -0.47 14.85 3.66
CA TRP A 49 0.18 13.55 3.81
C TRP A 49 -0.90 12.48 3.93
N LYS A 50 -1.77 12.42 2.92
CA LYS A 50 -2.62 11.28 2.75
C LYS A 50 -1.71 10.22 2.17
N ASP A 51 -1.52 9.13 2.92
CA ASP A 51 -0.91 7.93 2.37
C ASP A 51 -1.73 7.38 1.17
N GLN A 52 -2.90 7.98 0.87
CA GLN A 52 -3.65 7.84 -0.39
C GLN A 52 -2.74 8.14 -1.57
N HIS A 53 -2.45 7.09 -2.34
CA HIS A 53 -1.40 7.01 -3.33
C HIS A 53 -1.76 7.67 -4.67
N THR A 54 -2.24 8.91 -4.65
CA THR A 54 -2.38 9.73 -5.85
C THR A 54 -2.19 11.19 -5.50
N ILE A 55 -1.17 11.81 -6.10
CA ILE A 55 -1.09 13.27 -6.21
C ILE A 55 -2.31 13.67 -7.06
N SER A 56 -3.18 14.56 -6.56
CA SER A 56 -4.34 15.00 -7.35
C SER A 56 -3.88 15.80 -8.59
N ASP A 57 -4.70 15.84 -9.65
CA ASP A 57 -4.42 16.65 -10.85
C ASP A 57 -4.13 18.12 -10.49
N GLU A 58 -4.81 18.63 -9.45
CA GLU A 58 -4.61 19.97 -8.89
C GLU A 58 -3.23 20.13 -8.23
N ASP A 59 -2.77 19.12 -7.50
CA ASP A 59 -1.45 19.10 -6.88
C ASP A 59 -0.34 18.94 -7.93
N VAL A 60 -0.55 18.12 -8.96
CA VAL A 60 0.38 17.94 -10.10
C VAL A 60 0.50 19.22 -10.92
N ALA A 61 -0.61 19.91 -11.18
CA ALA A 61 -0.64 21.15 -11.98
C ALA A 61 0.19 22.28 -11.35
N GLN A 62 0.43 22.22 -10.04
CA GLN A 62 1.16 23.22 -9.28
C GLN A 62 2.68 22.95 -9.19
N LEU A 63 3.20 21.87 -9.78
CA LEU A 63 4.62 21.54 -9.74
C LEU A 63 5.47 22.35 -10.75
N PRO A 64 6.57 23.01 -10.32
CA PRO A 64 7.35 23.93 -11.15
C PRO A 64 8.16 23.25 -12.28
N HIS A 65 8.32 21.93 -12.25
CA HIS A 65 9.20 21.17 -13.18
C HIS A 65 8.50 20.65 -14.44
N ARG A 66 7.27 21.09 -14.71
CA ARG A 66 6.45 20.69 -15.88
C ARG A 66 7.18 20.77 -17.24
N LYS A 67 8.21 21.62 -17.37
CA LYS A 67 8.96 21.80 -18.64
C LYS A 67 10.07 20.76 -18.91
N ILE A 68 10.63 20.11 -17.90
CA ILE A 68 11.85 19.28 -18.07
C ILE A 68 11.49 17.82 -18.34
N VAL A 69 10.48 17.27 -17.67
CA VAL A 69 10.08 15.87 -17.82
C VAL A 69 9.48 15.59 -19.21
N HIS A 70 8.79 16.57 -19.81
CA HIS A 70 8.20 16.45 -21.15
C HIS A 70 9.20 16.34 -22.31
N LYS A 71 10.48 16.67 -22.13
CA LYS A 71 11.46 16.55 -23.25
C LYS A 71 11.81 15.08 -23.53
N VAL A 72 11.68 14.20 -22.54
CA VAL A 72 12.01 12.77 -22.65
C VAL A 72 10.83 11.94 -23.19
N THR A 73 9.59 12.37 -22.96
CA THR A 73 8.37 11.68 -23.42
C THR A 73 7.89 12.08 -24.82
N ARG A 74 8.30 13.25 -25.35
CA ARG A 74 7.81 13.77 -26.64
C ARG A 74 8.27 12.99 -27.88
N LEU A 75 9.19 12.02 -27.75
CA LEU A 75 9.64 11.19 -28.88
C LEU A 75 8.84 9.89 -29.08
N LYS A 76 7.94 9.51 -28.17
CA LYS A 76 7.15 8.26 -28.31
C LYS A 76 5.72 8.41 -28.84
N ASN A 77 5.19 9.64 -28.96
CA ASN A 77 3.78 9.86 -29.33
C ASN A 77 3.56 10.40 -30.77
N VAL A 78 4.43 10.06 -31.72
CA VAL A 78 4.19 10.43 -33.14
C VAL A 78 3.10 9.55 -33.79
N VAL A 79 2.62 8.48 -33.14
CA VAL A 79 1.57 7.61 -33.67
C VAL A 79 0.35 7.63 -32.74
N GLY A 80 -0.47 8.67 -32.87
CA GLY A 80 -1.71 8.84 -32.10
C GLY A 80 -2.52 10.04 -32.59
N LYS A 81 -2.59 10.21 -33.92
CA LYS A 81 -3.46 11.18 -34.57
C LYS A 81 -4.90 10.71 -34.34
N TYR A 82 -5.76 11.58 -33.80
CA TYR A 82 -7.20 11.41 -33.53
C TYR A 82 -7.59 10.84 -32.15
N GLY A 83 -7.91 11.74 -31.21
CA GLY A 83 -8.89 11.47 -30.15
C GLY A 83 -8.41 11.70 -28.72
N LYS A 84 -8.87 12.81 -28.13
CA LYS A 84 -8.84 13.21 -26.70
C LYS A 84 -7.48 13.63 -26.11
N ASN A 85 -7.48 14.84 -25.57
CA ASN A 85 -6.45 15.38 -24.69
C ASN A 85 -6.34 14.49 -23.45
N ILE A 86 -5.27 13.70 -23.36
CA ILE A 86 -4.91 12.96 -22.16
C ILE A 86 -3.59 13.55 -21.66
N LEU A 87 -3.65 14.26 -20.54
CA LEU A 87 -2.49 14.78 -19.82
C LEU A 87 -2.14 13.77 -18.71
N PRO A 88 -0.86 13.42 -18.49
CA PRO A 88 -0.49 12.39 -17.54
C PRO A 88 -0.36 12.94 -16.12
N ASN A 89 -0.99 12.25 -15.16
CA ASN A 89 -0.81 12.41 -13.73
C ASN A 89 0.42 11.65 -13.26
N PHE A 90 1.16 12.23 -12.31
CA PHE A 90 2.35 11.62 -11.72
C PHE A 90 1.93 10.58 -10.67
N GLU A 91 1.59 9.38 -11.12
CA GLU A 91 1.15 8.25 -10.30
C GLU A 91 2.31 7.32 -9.92
N ILE A 92 2.10 6.39 -8.98
CA ILE A 92 3.05 5.26 -8.79
C ILE A 92 3.25 4.50 -10.11
N GLY A 93 2.23 4.51 -10.98
CA GLY A 93 2.31 4.05 -12.36
C GLY A 93 3.38 4.74 -13.22
N ASP A 94 3.77 5.98 -12.92
CA ASP A 94 4.86 6.66 -13.64
C ASP A 94 6.25 6.17 -13.21
N LEU A 95 6.37 5.53 -12.03
CA LEU A 95 7.59 4.88 -11.55
C LEU A 95 7.68 3.41 -12.00
N THR A 96 6.53 2.74 -12.20
CA THR A 96 6.45 1.31 -12.52
C THR A 96 6.05 1.00 -13.97
N GLY A 97 5.54 1.99 -14.71
CA GLY A 97 4.95 1.83 -16.04
C GLY A 97 3.50 1.33 -16.05
N ASP A 98 2.85 1.19 -14.89
CA ASP A 98 1.50 0.64 -14.74
C ASP A 98 0.48 1.72 -14.30
N GLN A 99 -0.10 2.43 -15.28
CA GLN A 99 -1.04 3.54 -15.06
C GLN A 99 -2.47 3.10 -14.71
N ASP A 100 -2.80 1.80 -14.69
CA ASP A 100 -4.16 1.37 -14.34
C ASP A 100 -4.31 1.02 -12.85
N THR A 101 -3.22 1.04 -12.09
CA THR A 101 -3.14 0.52 -10.72
C THR A 101 -3.23 1.64 -9.68
N TYR A 102 -4.30 1.60 -8.88
CA TYR A 102 -4.55 2.48 -7.75
C TYR A 102 -4.27 1.75 -6.44
N PHE A 103 -3.54 2.37 -5.50
CA PHE A 103 -3.28 1.75 -4.19
C PHE A 103 -4.21 2.34 -3.13
N LEU A 104 -5.00 1.48 -2.50
CA LEU A 104 -5.83 1.80 -1.36
C LEU A 104 -5.09 1.45 -0.07
N VAL A 105 -4.59 2.47 0.62
CA VAL A 105 -3.93 2.30 1.91
C VAL A 105 -4.99 2.15 3.00
N LEU A 106 -5.02 0.97 3.62
CA LEU A 106 -6.02 0.65 4.63
C LEU A 106 -5.60 1.07 6.04
N GLY A 107 -4.33 1.41 6.23
CA GLY A 107 -3.78 1.79 7.53
C GLY A 107 -2.28 1.56 7.60
N GLU A 108 -1.73 1.86 8.78
CA GLU A 108 -0.32 1.71 9.07
C GLU A 108 -0.09 1.06 10.44
N GLY A 109 1.15 0.62 10.69
CA GLY A 109 1.47 -0.14 11.88
C GLY A 109 0.93 -1.56 11.82
N CYS A 110 1.15 -2.33 12.89
CA CYS A 110 0.83 -3.76 12.89
C CYS A 110 0.54 -4.26 14.30
N LEU A 111 -0.35 -5.26 14.41
CA LEU A 111 -0.59 -5.99 15.67
C LEU A 111 0.47 -7.07 15.95
N GLY A 112 1.19 -7.49 14.92
CA GLY A 112 2.22 -8.52 14.99
C GLY A 112 3.36 -8.16 15.95
N ASN A 113 4.09 -9.18 16.37
CA ASN A 113 5.25 -9.04 17.26
C ASN A 113 6.49 -9.76 16.71
N CYS A 114 6.62 -9.77 15.38
CA CYS A 114 7.65 -10.52 14.67
C CYS A 114 9.04 -10.16 15.18
N SER A 115 9.88 -11.16 15.47
CA SER A 115 11.18 -10.94 16.13
C SER A 115 12.20 -10.16 15.28
N TYR A 116 11.96 -10.05 13.97
CA TYR A 116 12.83 -9.37 13.02
C TYR A 116 12.24 -8.05 12.49
N CYS A 117 10.96 -7.79 12.71
CA CYS A 117 10.26 -6.70 12.05
C CYS A 117 10.43 -5.37 12.80
N ALA A 118 10.84 -4.35 12.06
CA ALA A 118 11.03 -2.99 12.55
C ALA A 118 9.74 -2.15 12.58
N ILE A 119 8.68 -2.55 11.85
CA ILE A 119 7.48 -1.73 11.65
C ILE A 119 6.83 -1.30 12.96
N LYS A 120 6.61 -2.22 13.90
CA LYS A 120 5.99 -1.88 15.19
C LYS A 120 6.78 -0.83 15.98
N ASN A 121 8.11 -0.87 15.87
CA ASN A 121 8.99 0.09 16.54
C ASN A 121 9.04 1.44 15.80
N ALA A 122 8.91 1.44 14.46
CA ALA A 122 8.94 2.65 13.64
C ALA A 122 7.59 3.37 13.54
N LYS A 123 6.51 2.62 13.31
CA LYS A 123 5.16 3.13 13.01
C LYS A 123 4.16 2.87 14.13
N GLY A 124 4.51 2.02 15.11
CA GLY A 124 3.66 1.75 16.27
C GLY A 124 2.66 0.62 16.05
N LYS A 125 1.61 0.62 16.88
CA LYS A 125 0.49 -0.33 16.77
C LYS A 125 -0.34 -0.02 15.51
N LEU A 126 -1.18 -0.98 15.14
CA LEU A 126 -2.19 -0.82 14.09
C LEU A 126 -2.98 0.48 14.30
N ALA A 127 -3.07 1.25 13.22
CA ALA A 127 -3.95 2.40 13.06
C ALA A 127 -4.61 2.26 11.69
N SER A 128 -5.85 1.75 11.69
CA SER A 128 -6.63 1.58 10.46
C SER A 128 -7.28 2.88 10.02
N VAL A 129 -7.38 3.08 8.71
CA VAL A 129 -8.21 4.14 8.12
C VAL A 129 -9.69 3.75 8.28
N PRO A 130 -10.60 4.67 8.64
CA PRO A 130 -12.02 4.36 8.71
C PRO A 130 -12.57 3.77 7.40
N PRO A 131 -13.48 2.76 7.45
CA PRO A 131 -14.00 2.11 6.25
C PRO A 131 -14.60 3.09 5.24
N GLU A 132 -15.25 4.14 5.75
CA GLU A 132 -16.01 5.06 4.93
C GLU A 132 -15.08 5.98 4.11
N GLU A 133 -13.92 6.33 4.66
CA GLU A 133 -12.85 7.05 3.97
C GLU A 133 -12.22 6.18 2.88
N ILE A 134 -11.99 4.89 3.15
CA ILE A 134 -11.48 3.94 2.14
C ILE A 134 -12.47 3.78 0.99
N ILE A 135 -13.76 3.70 1.28
CA ILE A 135 -14.81 3.58 0.27
C ILE A 135 -14.91 4.85 -0.57
N GLU A 136 -14.76 6.03 0.04
CA GLU A 136 -14.70 7.29 -0.69
C GLU A 136 -13.47 7.34 -1.60
N ASP A 137 -12.31 6.93 -1.10
CA ASP A 137 -11.05 6.87 -1.85
C ASP A 137 -11.14 5.91 -3.05
N PHE A 138 -11.73 4.74 -2.82
CA PHE A 138 -12.01 3.78 -3.88
C PHE A 138 -12.92 4.36 -4.98
N LYS A 139 -13.99 5.07 -4.60
CA LYS A 139 -14.87 5.74 -5.57
C LYS A 139 -14.15 6.83 -6.36
N LYS A 140 -13.22 7.56 -5.73
CA LYS A 140 -12.37 8.54 -6.43
C LYS A 140 -11.48 7.87 -7.47
N GLY A 141 -10.81 6.77 -7.10
CA GLY A 141 -10.01 6.01 -8.06
C GLY A 141 -10.84 5.45 -9.23
N LEU A 142 -12.06 4.98 -8.97
CA LEU A 142 -12.97 4.57 -10.05
C LEU A 142 -13.35 5.73 -10.97
N ALA A 143 -13.68 6.89 -10.40
CA ALA A 143 -14.01 8.11 -11.16
C ALA A 143 -12.82 8.63 -12.00
N ALA A 144 -11.59 8.40 -11.54
CA ALA A 144 -10.37 8.68 -12.28
C ALA A 144 -10.07 7.66 -13.39
N GLY A 145 -10.84 6.57 -13.48
CA GLY A 145 -10.74 5.58 -14.55
C GLY A 145 -9.89 4.36 -14.21
N HIS A 146 -9.40 4.23 -12.98
CA HIS A 146 -8.60 3.06 -12.58
C HIS A 146 -9.44 1.78 -12.58
N LYS A 147 -8.79 0.69 -12.99
CA LYS A 147 -9.41 -0.63 -13.11
C LYS A 147 -8.75 -1.68 -12.23
N ARG A 148 -7.59 -1.39 -11.65
CA ARG A 148 -6.90 -2.28 -10.72
C ARG A 148 -6.67 -1.55 -9.41
N PHE A 149 -7.09 -2.16 -8.31
CA PHE A 149 -6.95 -1.58 -6.97
C PHE A 149 -6.17 -2.54 -6.08
N ILE A 150 -5.09 -2.06 -5.50
CA ILE A 150 -4.29 -2.82 -4.54
C ILE A 150 -4.66 -2.36 -3.13
N LEU A 151 -5.30 -3.25 -2.37
CA LEU A 151 -5.50 -3.09 -0.93
C LEU A 151 -4.17 -3.35 -0.23
N THR A 152 -3.66 -2.36 0.49
CA THR A 152 -2.33 -2.42 1.10
C THR A 152 -2.28 -1.74 2.47
N ALA A 153 -1.44 -2.27 3.35
CA ALA A 153 -1.08 -1.73 4.66
C ALA A 153 0.23 -2.43 5.09
N ASP A 154 0.80 -2.06 6.24
CA ASP A 154 1.93 -2.82 6.78
C ASP A 154 1.54 -4.27 7.15
N ASP A 155 0.27 -4.50 7.51
CA ASP A 155 -0.40 -5.80 7.60
C ASP A 155 -1.88 -5.63 7.22
N THR A 156 -2.20 -5.89 5.96
CA THR A 156 -3.57 -5.71 5.41
C THR A 156 -4.58 -6.62 6.07
N GLY A 157 -4.15 -7.83 6.47
CA GLY A 157 -5.04 -8.80 7.13
C GLY A 157 -5.53 -8.33 8.50
N ALA A 158 -4.75 -7.49 9.18
CA ALA A 158 -5.08 -6.92 10.49
C ALA A 158 -6.05 -5.74 10.42
N TYR A 159 -6.44 -5.28 9.23
CA TYR A 159 -7.31 -4.11 9.08
C TYR A 159 -8.56 -4.19 9.97
N GLY A 160 -8.90 -3.05 10.59
CA GLY A 160 -10.16 -2.84 11.29
C GLY A 160 -10.23 -3.42 12.70
N GLN A 161 -9.24 -4.21 13.13
CA GLN A 161 -9.22 -4.81 14.47
C GLN A 161 -9.18 -3.77 15.61
N ASP A 162 -8.67 -2.58 15.33
CA ASP A 162 -8.66 -1.40 16.20
C ASP A 162 -9.94 -0.54 16.10
N LEU A 163 -10.79 -0.78 15.10
CA LEU A 163 -12.02 -0.04 14.83
C LEU A 163 -13.30 -0.83 15.13
N GLY A 164 -13.18 -2.07 15.64
CA GLY A 164 -14.33 -2.95 15.85
C GLY A 164 -14.94 -3.49 14.56
N THR A 165 -14.16 -3.57 13.48
CA THR A 165 -14.53 -4.16 12.19
C THR A 165 -13.41 -5.10 11.72
N ASP A 166 -13.45 -5.55 10.46
CA ASP A 166 -12.43 -6.41 9.90
C ASP A 166 -12.30 -6.29 8.37
N LEU A 167 -11.22 -6.88 7.85
CA LEU A 167 -10.95 -6.94 6.42
C LEU A 167 -12.09 -7.60 5.61
N PRO A 168 -12.68 -8.73 6.04
CA PRO A 168 -13.86 -9.28 5.38
C PRO A 168 -15.01 -8.28 5.20
N THR A 169 -15.37 -7.55 6.25
CA THR A 169 -16.44 -6.56 6.20
C THR A 169 -16.14 -5.45 5.21
N LEU A 170 -14.91 -4.93 5.20
CA LEU A 170 -14.50 -3.91 4.21
C LEU A 170 -14.57 -4.44 2.78
N ILE A 171 -14.03 -5.64 2.53
CA ILE A 171 -14.04 -6.24 1.18
C ILE A 171 -15.48 -6.43 0.70
N GLN A 172 -16.40 -6.87 1.56
CA GLN A 172 -17.82 -6.97 1.20
C GLN A 172 -18.39 -5.62 0.75
N LYS A 173 -18.19 -4.56 1.54
CA LYS A 173 -18.63 -3.20 1.19
C LYS A 173 -18.05 -2.73 -0.15
N LEU A 174 -16.78 -3.04 -0.44
CA LEU A 174 -16.15 -2.69 -1.72
C LEU A 174 -16.80 -3.47 -2.90
N LEU A 175 -17.02 -4.78 -2.72
CA LEU A 175 -17.61 -5.66 -3.75
C LEU A 175 -19.09 -5.35 -4.05
N GLU A 176 -19.79 -4.64 -3.17
CA GLU A 176 -21.15 -4.15 -3.43
C GLU A 176 -21.20 -3.08 -4.52
N ILE A 177 -20.10 -2.33 -4.72
CA ILE A 177 -20.00 -1.29 -5.73
C ILE A 177 -19.94 -1.93 -7.13
N LYS A 178 -20.95 -1.63 -7.96
CA LYS A 178 -21.12 -2.17 -9.31
C LYS A 178 -20.36 -1.34 -10.34
N ASP A 179 -19.09 -1.67 -10.52
CA ASP A 179 -18.24 -1.11 -11.59
C ASP A 179 -17.34 -2.23 -12.15
N ASP A 180 -16.63 -1.96 -13.24
CA ASP A 180 -15.61 -2.83 -13.79
C ASP A 180 -14.26 -2.50 -13.16
N TYR A 181 -13.76 -3.40 -12.31
CA TYR A 181 -12.49 -3.29 -11.62
C TYR A 181 -12.05 -4.66 -11.09
N LYS A 182 -10.77 -4.74 -10.70
CA LYS A 182 -10.15 -5.84 -9.97
C LYS A 182 -9.53 -5.33 -8.67
N LEU A 183 -9.70 -6.11 -7.60
CA LEU A 183 -9.00 -5.91 -6.34
C LEU A 183 -7.82 -6.88 -6.26
N ASN A 184 -6.75 -6.44 -5.63
CA ASN A 184 -5.58 -7.23 -5.29
C ASN A 184 -5.29 -7.00 -3.79
N ILE A 185 -4.99 -8.06 -3.05
CA ILE A 185 -4.75 -7.96 -1.60
C ILE A 185 -3.27 -8.17 -1.34
N TYR A 186 -2.57 -7.12 -0.93
CA TYR A 186 -1.14 -7.17 -0.68
C TYR A 186 -0.85 -7.22 0.82
N HIS A 187 0.34 -7.72 1.19
CA HIS A 187 0.77 -7.82 2.60
C HIS A 187 -0.22 -8.54 3.50
N LEU A 188 -0.87 -9.59 2.98
CA LEU A 188 -1.82 -10.41 3.73
C LEU A 188 -1.06 -11.41 4.60
N GLU A 189 -0.89 -11.11 5.88
CA GLU A 189 -0.20 -12.02 6.80
C GLU A 189 -0.94 -13.38 6.88
N PRO A 190 -0.23 -14.52 6.81
CA PRO A 190 -0.86 -15.85 6.72
C PRO A 190 -1.87 -16.21 7.82
N ASN A 191 -1.69 -15.73 9.05
CA ASN A 191 -2.64 -15.92 10.14
C ASN A 191 -4.02 -15.36 9.79
N TRP A 192 -4.07 -14.23 9.10
CA TRP A 192 -5.34 -13.62 8.68
C TRP A 192 -5.95 -14.37 7.50
N LEU A 193 -5.13 -14.86 6.56
CA LEU A 193 -5.59 -15.74 5.49
C LEU A 193 -6.24 -17.00 6.07
N ILE A 194 -5.60 -17.64 7.05
CA ILE A 194 -6.11 -18.84 7.73
C ILE A 194 -7.37 -18.50 8.53
N LYS A 195 -7.36 -17.42 9.32
CA LYS A 195 -8.49 -17.00 10.15
C LYS A 195 -9.75 -16.71 9.33
N TYR A 196 -9.60 -16.09 8.16
CA TYR A 196 -10.70 -15.67 7.30
C TYR A 196 -10.83 -16.53 6.03
N PHE A 197 -10.36 -17.77 6.08
CA PHE A 197 -10.21 -18.60 4.90
C PHE A 197 -11.52 -18.83 4.13
N ASP A 198 -12.60 -19.21 4.84
CA ASP A 198 -13.92 -19.43 4.22
C ASP A 198 -14.45 -18.18 3.50
N PHE A 199 -14.21 -17.01 4.09
CA PHE A 199 -14.56 -15.74 3.47
C PHE A 199 -13.76 -15.51 2.19
N PHE A 200 -12.43 -15.65 2.27
CA PHE A 200 -11.53 -15.45 1.14
C PHE A 200 -11.86 -16.38 -0.03
N LYS A 201 -12.09 -17.66 0.26
CA LYS A 201 -12.53 -18.66 -0.70
C LYS A 201 -13.78 -18.22 -1.46
N LYS A 202 -14.80 -17.72 -0.74
CA LYS A 202 -16.04 -17.20 -1.34
C LYS A 202 -15.79 -15.98 -2.23
N VAL A 203 -15.03 -14.98 -1.76
CA VAL A 203 -14.86 -13.74 -2.52
C VAL A 203 -13.93 -13.89 -3.72
N PHE A 204 -12.92 -14.75 -3.66
CA PHE A 204 -12.04 -15.00 -4.80
C PHE A 204 -12.78 -15.70 -5.95
N ASN A 205 -13.80 -16.50 -5.65
CA ASN A 205 -14.66 -17.11 -6.67
C ASN A 205 -15.49 -16.08 -7.48
N THR A 206 -15.63 -14.84 -7.01
CA THR A 206 -16.35 -13.79 -7.74
C THR A 206 -15.60 -13.26 -8.97
N SER A 207 -14.33 -13.67 -9.17
CA SER A 207 -13.42 -13.10 -10.18
C SER A 207 -13.20 -11.59 -10.04
N LYS A 208 -13.59 -10.95 -8.93
CA LYS A 208 -13.25 -9.55 -8.64
C LYS A 208 -11.90 -9.39 -7.97
N ILE A 209 -11.33 -10.48 -7.44
CA ILE A 209 -10.00 -10.49 -6.81
C ILE A 209 -9.13 -11.48 -7.56
N ASP A 210 -8.03 -10.99 -8.14
CA ASP A 210 -7.17 -11.81 -9.01
C ASP A 210 -5.77 -12.06 -8.44
N VAL A 211 -5.33 -11.27 -7.45
CA VAL A 211 -4.00 -11.43 -6.82
C VAL A 211 -4.11 -11.37 -5.30
N ILE A 212 -3.44 -12.31 -4.64
CA ILE A 212 -3.07 -12.20 -3.22
C ILE A 212 -1.56 -12.28 -3.06
N PHE A 213 -1.00 -11.42 -2.21
CA PHE A 213 0.38 -11.52 -1.74
C PHE A 213 0.40 -11.82 -0.24
N SER A 214 0.75 -13.06 0.10
CA SER A 214 0.73 -13.57 1.47
C SER A 214 2.09 -14.17 1.87
N PRO A 215 2.99 -13.35 2.45
CA PRO A 215 4.38 -13.74 2.63
C PRO A 215 4.58 -14.64 3.85
N ILE A 216 4.82 -15.95 3.63
CA ILE A 216 4.96 -16.97 4.69
C ILE A 216 6.25 -16.85 5.51
N GLN A 217 7.26 -16.16 4.97
CA GLN A 217 8.59 -15.95 5.57
C GLN A 217 9.46 -17.20 5.70
N SER A 218 8.90 -18.34 6.14
CA SER A 218 9.65 -19.58 6.30
C SER A 218 8.76 -20.83 6.15
N GLY A 219 9.31 -21.88 5.53
CA GLY A 219 8.71 -23.21 5.47
C GLY A 219 9.04 -24.11 6.66
N SER A 220 9.58 -23.57 7.76
CA SER A 220 9.92 -24.36 8.97
C SER A 220 9.16 -23.86 10.19
N ASN A 221 8.35 -24.73 10.80
CA ASN A 221 7.64 -24.41 12.06
C ASN A 221 8.58 -23.95 13.18
N ARG A 222 9.79 -24.51 13.26
CA ARG A 222 10.81 -24.07 14.22
C ARG A 222 11.22 -22.61 13.97
N ILE A 223 11.42 -22.23 12.71
CA ILE A 223 11.80 -20.86 12.33
C ILE A 223 10.61 -19.91 12.46
N LEU A 224 9.40 -20.30 12.05
CA LEU A 224 8.18 -19.52 12.25
C LEU A 224 7.96 -19.19 13.74
N LYS A 225 8.17 -20.17 14.63
CA LYS A 225 8.14 -19.96 16.08
C LYS A 225 9.20 -18.97 16.54
N ALA A 226 10.44 -19.08 16.04
CA ALA A 226 11.50 -18.11 16.34
C ALA A 226 11.19 -16.70 15.78
N MET A 227 10.49 -16.63 14.65
CA MET A 227 9.94 -15.40 14.06
C MET A 227 8.73 -14.85 14.81
N ARG A 228 8.16 -15.61 15.77
CA ARG A 228 6.93 -15.32 16.51
C ARG A 228 5.69 -15.24 15.60
N ARG A 229 5.63 -16.10 14.59
CA ARG A 229 4.44 -16.28 13.75
C ARG A 229 3.40 -17.16 14.47
N PRO A 230 2.12 -16.78 14.47
CA PRO A 230 1.07 -17.46 15.23
C PRO A 230 0.37 -18.60 14.47
N TYR A 231 1.01 -19.15 13.42
CA TYR A 231 0.46 -20.22 12.59
C TYR A 231 1.52 -21.31 12.34
N LYS A 232 1.07 -22.47 11.85
CA LYS A 232 1.94 -23.52 11.35
C LYS A 232 1.98 -23.54 9.83
N VAL A 233 3.07 -24.09 9.28
CA VAL A 233 3.25 -24.25 7.83
C VAL A 233 2.13 -25.08 7.23
N GLU A 234 1.68 -26.13 7.94
CA GLU A 234 0.66 -27.06 7.45
C GLU A 234 -0.69 -26.36 7.26
N ASP A 235 -1.08 -25.47 8.17
CA ASP A 235 -2.34 -24.71 8.10
C ASP A 235 -2.34 -23.80 6.87
N TYR A 236 -1.22 -23.10 6.62
CA TYR A 236 -1.08 -22.25 5.44
C TYR A 236 -1.05 -23.08 4.15
N ILE A 237 -0.31 -24.20 4.11
CA ILE A 237 -0.25 -25.09 2.94
C ILE A 237 -1.65 -25.61 2.61
N HIS A 238 -2.44 -25.97 3.62
CA HIS A 238 -3.82 -26.42 3.42
C HIS A 238 -4.64 -25.35 2.69
N CYS A 239 -4.65 -24.11 3.20
CA CYS A 239 -5.32 -22.98 2.56
C CYS A 239 -4.85 -22.75 1.11
N ILE A 240 -3.54 -22.73 0.87
CA ILE A 240 -3.00 -22.46 -0.48
C ILE A 240 -3.31 -23.58 -1.47
N LYS A 241 -3.27 -24.85 -1.04
CA LYS A 241 -3.63 -25.99 -1.91
C LYS A 241 -5.08 -25.89 -2.36
N GLU A 242 -5.99 -25.68 -1.43
CA GLU A 242 -7.42 -25.58 -1.72
C GLU A 242 -7.73 -24.38 -2.63
N LEU A 243 -7.10 -23.22 -2.40
CA LEU A 243 -7.23 -22.08 -3.32
C LEU A 243 -6.71 -22.39 -4.73
N ARG A 244 -5.59 -23.09 -4.87
CA ARG A 244 -5.03 -23.44 -6.18
C ARG A 244 -5.88 -24.46 -6.93
N GLU A 245 -6.49 -25.40 -6.21
CA GLU A 245 -7.36 -26.43 -6.78
C GLU A 245 -8.69 -25.84 -7.25
N GLU A 246 -9.34 -25.00 -6.44
CA GLU A 246 -10.65 -24.45 -6.76
C GLU A 246 -10.61 -23.18 -7.62
N LEU A 247 -9.53 -22.40 -7.51
CA LEU A 247 -9.42 -21.07 -8.14
C LEU A 247 -8.13 -20.96 -8.96
N PRO A 248 -7.97 -21.74 -10.05
CA PRO A 248 -6.72 -21.82 -10.82
C PRO A 248 -6.30 -20.50 -11.49
N LYS A 249 -7.21 -19.52 -11.59
CA LYS A 249 -6.92 -18.18 -12.13
C LYS A 249 -6.41 -17.19 -11.08
N LEU A 250 -6.58 -17.48 -9.80
CA LEU A 250 -6.10 -16.65 -8.71
C LEU A 250 -4.57 -16.71 -8.65
N LYS A 251 -3.91 -15.56 -8.76
CA LYS A 251 -2.46 -15.46 -8.60
C LYS A 251 -2.13 -15.35 -7.11
N ILE A 252 -1.35 -16.30 -6.63
CA ILE A 252 -0.90 -16.35 -5.23
C ILE A 252 0.60 -16.09 -5.23
N TRP A 253 1.01 -14.99 -4.62
CA TRP A 253 2.41 -14.62 -4.39
C TRP A 253 2.72 -14.82 -2.90
N ASN A 254 3.86 -15.41 -2.58
CA ASN A 254 4.19 -15.89 -1.23
C ASN A 254 5.66 -15.72 -0.87
#